data_AF-A0A9Q1CF18-F1
#
_entry.id   AF-A0A9Q1CF18-F1
#
_cell.length_a   1.000
_cell.length_b   1.000
_cell.length_c   1.000
_cell.angle_alpha   90.00
_cell.angle_beta   90.00
_cell.angle_gamma   90.00
#
_symmetry.space_group_name_H-M   'P 1'
#
loop_
_entity.id
_entity.type
_entity.pdbx_description
1 polymer ?
#
loop_
_entity_poly.entity_id
_entity_poly.type
_entity_poly.pdbx_seq_one_letter_code
_entity_poly.pdbx_strand_id
1 'polypeptide(L)'
;MGRFLPTIFCSQRFKETSMQQQSRQASFYETIGIFSYEAVALVSTISVGDMVTKITLGIFGERLYFPKMYLVLFHNVIMIIVSCILPVANNYFQIFLLSSIIGLMRPLGNNLPYLMGEELLGSEYVDEAVSITCMACGVGLVLGTFPVGKCQNVVCLKSTIKKKDP
;
A
#
# COMPACT_ATOMS: atom_id res chain seq x y z
N MET A 1 0.85 -32.46 -12.75
CA MET A 1 -0.27 -31.84 -13.48
C MET A 1 -0.94 -30.89 -12.49
N GLY A 2 -0.72 -29.59 -12.46
CA GLY A 2 -0.84 -28.60 -13.54
C GLY A 2 -1.76 -27.47 -13.04
N ARG A 3 -1.35 -26.70 -12.01
CA ARG A 3 -2.09 -25.55 -11.44
C ARG A 3 -1.13 -24.39 -11.09
N PHE A 4 -0.38 -23.88 -12.07
CA PHE A 4 0.61 -22.81 -11.86
C PHE A 4 0.37 -21.56 -12.72
N LEU A 5 -0.83 -21.41 -13.30
CA LEU A 5 -1.14 -20.34 -14.26
C LEU A 5 -2.01 -19.15 -13.79
N PRO A 6 -2.75 -19.15 -12.65
CA PRO A 6 -3.54 -17.97 -12.29
C PRO A 6 -2.72 -16.82 -11.66
N THR A 7 -1.51 -17.08 -11.16
CA THR A 7 -0.67 -16.06 -10.50
C THR A 7 -0.10 -15.01 -11.46
N ILE A 8 0.14 -15.37 -12.73
CA ILE A 8 0.76 -14.45 -13.71
C ILE A 8 -0.23 -13.36 -14.14
N PHE A 9 -1.51 -13.70 -14.32
CA PHE A 9 -2.54 -12.75 -14.74
C PHE A 9 -2.92 -11.75 -13.64
N CYS A 10 -2.91 -12.18 -12.37
CA CYS A 10 -3.09 -11.28 -11.23
C CYS A 10 -1.89 -10.33 -11.08
N SER A 11 -0.67 -10.82 -11.31
CA SER A 11 0.55 -10.03 -11.24
C SER A 11 0.62 -8.90 -12.28
N GLN A 12 0.16 -9.14 -13.53
CA GLN A 12 0.14 -8.09 -14.56
C GLN A 12 -0.89 -6.98 -14.27
N ARG A 13 -2.10 -7.32 -13.80
CA ARG A 13 -3.10 -6.31 -13.39
C ARG A 13 -2.69 -5.52 -12.16
N PHE A 14 -1.94 -6.16 -11.25
CA PHE A 14 -1.33 -5.49 -10.11
C PHE A 14 -0.25 -4.49 -10.54
N LYS A 15 0.48 -4.78 -11.62
CA LYS A 15 1.51 -3.89 -12.16
C LYS A 15 0.90 -2.62 -12.77
N GLU A 16 -0.17 -2.72 -13.54
CA GLU A 16 -0.87 -1.55 -14.12
C GLU A 16 -1.51 -0.67 -13.03
N THR A 17 -2.16 -1.27 -12.04
CA THR A 17 -2.75 -0.52 -10.91
C THR A 17 -1.69 0.13 -10.03
N SER A 18 -0.51 -0.50 -9.86
CA SER A 18 0.62 0.11 -9.15
C SER A 18 1.18 1.35 -9.86
N MET A 19 1.23 1.33 -11.21
CA MET A 19 1.70 2.46 -12.01
C MET A 19 0.72 3.63 -11.96
N GLN A 20 -0.59 3.34 -11.94
CA GLN A 20 -1.65 4.35 -11.80
C GLN A 20 -1.76 4.91 -10.35
N GLN A 21 -1.39 4.14 -9.34
CA GLN A 21 -1.23 4.64 -7.96
C GLN A 21 0.03 5.49 -7.80
N GLN A 22 1.14 5.11 -8.43
CA GLN A 22 2.39 5.87 -8.38
C GLN A 22 2.23 7.27 -8.99
N SER A 23 1.53 7.40 -10.12
CA SER A 23 1.27 8.72 -10.73
C SER A 23 0.42 9.63 -9.85
N ARG A 24 -0.53 9.07 -9.08
CA ARG A 24 -1.34 9.82 -8.11
C ARG A 24 -0.57 10.18 -6.84
N GLN A 25 0.34 9.31 -6.39
CA GLN A 25 1.25 9.65 -5.29
C GLN A 25 2.20 10.78 -5.69
N ALA A 26 2.70 10.77 -6.93
CA ALA A 26 3.52 11.85 -7.47
C ALA A 26 2.78 13.20 -7.48
N SER A 27 1.50 13.25 -7.88
CA SER A 27 0.72 14.50 -7.84
C SER A 27 0.42 15.00 -6.42
N PHE A 28 0.31 14.10 -5.45
CA PHE A 28 0.15 14.47 -4.04
C PHE A 28 1.42 15.15 -3.50
N TYR A 29 2.60 14.62 -3.83
CA TYR A 29 3.87 15.23 -3.43
C TYR A 29 4.10 16.59 -4.10
N GLU A 30 3.68 16.75 -5.35
CA GLU A 30 3.72 18.04 -6.05
C GLU A 30 2.82 19.09 -5.37
N THR A 31 1.67 18.66 -4.81
CA THR A 31 0.76 19.53 -4.06
C THR A 31 1.36 20.02 -2.74
N ILE A 32 2.26 19.25 -2.13
CA ILE A 32 2.96 19.60 -0.88
C ILE A 32 4.16 20.53 -1.14
N GLY A 33 4.50 20.80 -2.41
CA GLY A 33 5.66 21.61 -2.79
C GLY A 33 6.99 20.86 -2.68
N ILE A 34 6.94 19.53 -2.66
CA ILE A 34 8.12 18.66 -2.69
C ILE A 34 8.62 18.60 -4.14
N PHE A 35 9.93 18.78 -4.33
CA PHE A 35 10.54 18.74 -5.66
C PHE A 35 10.38 17.37 -6.32
N SER A 36 10.24 17.37 -7.65
CA SER A 36 9.99 16.14 -8.43
C SER A 36 11.05 15.05 -8.21
N TYR A 37 12.30 15.40 -7.92
CA TYR A 37 13.38 14.43 -7.67
C TYR A 37 13.20 13.67 -6.34
N GLU A 38 12.64 14.32 -5.32
CA GLU A 38 12.41 13.73 -3.99
C GLU A 38 11.23 12.75 -4.02
N ALA A 39 10.18 13.08 -4.76
CA ALA A 39 9.03 12.21 -4.95
C ALA A 39 9.41 10.89 -5.64
N VAL A 40 10.27 10.95 -6.67
CA VAL A 40 10.78 9.75 -7.36
C VAL A 40 11.61 8.88 -6.41
N ALA A 41 12.45 9.51 -5.59
CA ALA A 41 13.23 8.79 -4.58
C ALA A 41 12.31 8.06 -3.58
N LEU A 42 11.28 8.72 -3.04
CA LEU A 42 10.31 8.11 -2.13
C LEU A 42 9.55 6.92 -2.75
N VAL A 43 9.14 7.06 -4.01
CA VAL A 43 8.44 5.97 -4.72
C VAL A 43 9.37 4.77 -4.93
N SER A 44 10.65 5.04 -5.27
CA SER A 44 11.64 3.97 -5.46
C SER A 44 11.92 3.20 -4.16
N THR A 45 11.99 3.88 -3.01
CA THR A 45 12.24 3.22 -1.71
C THR A 45 11.07 2.33 -1.29
N ILE A 46 9.83 2.76 -1.58
CA ILE A 46 8.64 1.93 -1.38
C ILE A 46 8.76 0.63 -2.20
N SER A 47 9.13 0.73 -3.48
CA SER A 47 9.29 -0.45 -4.35
C SER A 47 10.41 -1.39 -3.89
N VAL A 48 11.54 -0.85 -3.42
CA VAL A 48 12.63 -1.66 -2.86
C VAL A 48 12.16 -2.38 -1.58
N GLY A 49 11.47 -1.67 -0.69
CA GLY A 49 10.90 -2.27 0.54
C GLY A 49 9.90 -3.38 0.24
N ASP A 50 9.09 -3.22 -0.81
CA ASP A 50 8.13 -4.24 -1.25
C ASP A 50 8.84 -5.52 -1.69
N MET A 51 9.91 -5.39 -2.49
CA MET A 51 10.72 -6.52 -2.94
C MET A 51 11.43 -7.23 -1.80
N VAL A 52 12.09 -6.46 -0.92
CA VAL A 52 12.82 -7.00 0.24
C VAL A 52 11.87 -7.82 1.11
N THR A 53 10.69 -7.27 1.43
CA THR A 53 9.74 -7.97 2.30
C THR A 53 9.16 -9.21 1.64
N LYS A 54 8.87 -9.20 0.34
CA LYS A 54 8.43 -10.42 -0.38
C LYS A 54 9.48 -11.53 -0.31
N ILE A 55 10.75 -11.18 -0.49
CA ILE A 55 11.87 -12.14 -0.38
C ILE A 55 11.96 -12.66 1.05
N THR A 56 11.94 -11.77 2.05
CA THR A 56 11.96 -12.17 3.47
C THR A 56 10.78 -13.07 3.81
N LEU A 57 9.57 -12.75 3.34
CA LEU A 57 8.38 -13.57 3.58
C LEU A 57 8.48 -14.93 2.89
N GLY A 58 9.04 -15.01 1.69
CA GLY A 58 9.25 -16.27 0.99
C GLY A 58 10.25 -17.19 1.71
N ILE A 59 11.31 -16.62 2.28
CA ILE A 59 12.34 -17.39 2.99
C ILE A 59 11.89 -17.79 4.40
N PHE A 60 11.29 -16.87 5.15
CA PHE A 60 10.96 -17.07 6.56
C PHE A 60 9.51 -17.48 6.81
N GLY A 61 8.60 -17.22 5.86
CA GLY A 61 7.15 -17.40 6.06
C GLY A 61 6.76 -18.83 6.39
N GLU A 62 7.42 -19.82 5.81
CA GLU A 62 7.17 -21.24 6.09
C GLU A 62 7.77 -21.71 7.43
N ARG A 63 8.74 -20.97 7.99
CA ARG A 63 9.48 -21.34 9.21
C ARG A 63 9.03 -20.60 10.46
N LEU A 64 8.06 -19.69 10.35
CA LEU A 64 7.55 -18.96 11.50
C LEU A 64 6.61 -19.86 12.33
N TYR A 65 7.06 -20.23 13.53
CA TYR A 65 6.27 -20.98 14.51
C TYR A 65 5.12 -20.17 15.14
N PHE A 66 4.96 -18.90 14.75
CA PHE A 66 3.96 -18.01 15.33
C PHE A 66 2.63 -18.06 14.56
N PRO A 67 1.48 -17.96 15.24
CA PRO A 67 0.18 -17.95 14.57
C PRO A 67 0.06 -16.72 13.67
N LYS A 68 -0.30 -16.92 12.41
CA LYS A 68 -0.27 -15.88 11.38
C LYS A 68 -1.26 -14.74 11.64
N MET A 69 -2.31 -15.00 12.44
CA MET A 69 -3.24 -13.95 12.89
C MET A 69 -2.55 -12.80 13.63
N TYR A 70 -1.52 -13.07 14.44
CA TYR A 70 -0.82 -12.02 15.17
C TYR A 70 -0.06 -11.08 14.24
N LEU A 71 0.47 -11.60 13.12
CA LEU A 71 1.11 -10.78 12.10
C LEU A 71 0.12 -9.82 11.43
N VAL A 72 -1.13 -10.26 11.19
CA VAL A 72 -2.18 -9.40 10.64
C VAL A 72 -2.53 -8.27 11.59
N LEU A 73 -2.72 -8.59 12.88
CA LEU A 73 -3.01 -7.58 13.90
C LEU A 73 -1.86 -6.57 14.02
N PHE A 74 -0.62 -7.06 14.07
CA PHE A 74 0.56 -6.21 14.13
C PHE A 74 0.68 -5.29 12.90
N HIS A 75 0.46 -5.84 11.71
CA HIS A 75 0.43 -5.06 10.47
C HIS A 75 -0.63 -3.95 10.52
N ASN A 76 -1.87 -4.27 10.91
CA ASN A 76 -2.95 -3.29 11.00
C ASN A 76 -2.65 -2.18 12.01
N VAL A 77 -2.10 -2.52 13.17
CA VAL A 77 -1.72 -1.54 14.20
C VAL A 77 -0.65 -0.57 13.66
N ILE A 78 0.39 -1.09 13.00
CA ILE A 78 1.43 -0.24 12.39
C ILE A 78 0.82 0.66 11.32
N MET A 79 -0.02 0.12 10.45
CA MET A 79 -0.64 0.91 9.37
C MET A 79 -1.55 2.02 9.89
N ILE A 80 -2.27 1.78 11.00
CA ILE A 80 -3.06 2.82 11.69
C ILE A 80 -2.13 3.92 12.23
N ILE A 81 -1.07 3.54 12.95
CA ILE A 81 -0.10 4.49 13.51
C ILE A 81 0.52 5.35 12.41
N VAL A 82 0.99 4.71 11.33
CA VAL A 82 1.56 5.41 10.17
C VAL A 82 0.55 6.37 9.54
N SER A 83 -0.70 5.95 9.39
CA SER A 83 -1.77 6.79 8.84
C SER A 83 -2.08 8.01 9.71
N CYS A 84 -1.98 7.88 11.03
CA CYS A 84 -2.16 9.00 11.97
C CYS A 84 -0.97 9.97 11.97
N ILE A 85 0.26 9.47 11.78
CA ILE A 85 1.49 10.29 11.80
C ILE A 85 1.70 11.02 10.47
N LEU A 86 1.34 10.40 9.34
CA LEU A 86 1.54 10.97 8.01
C LEU A 86 1.07 12.43 7.84
N PRO A 87 -0.13 12.85 8.29
CA PRO A 87 -0.57 14.25 8.16
C PRO A 87 0.20 15.25 9.04
N VAL A 88 0.95 14.78 10.05
CA VAL A 88 1.73 15.63 10.97
C VAL A 88 3.20 15.75 10.51
N ALA A 89 3.62 14.90 9.56
CA ALA A 89 4.99 14.87 9.07
C ALA A 89 5.28 16.08 8.16
N ASN A 90 6.05 17.04 8.68
CA ASN A 90 6.44 18.25 7.94
C ASN A 90 7.87 18.18 7.38
N ASN A 91 8.68 17.23 7.86
CA ASN A 91 10.08 17.09 7.44
C ASN A 91 10.21 15.98 6.38
N TYR A 92 10.99 16.24 5.33
CA TYR A 92 11.29 15.25 4.28
C TYR A 92 11.80 13.93 4.87
N PHE A 93 12.69 13.99 5.85
CA PHE A 93 13.22 12.81 6.53
C PHE A 93 12.15 11.96 7.22
N GLN A 94 11.14 12.59 7.83
CA GLN A 94 10.02 11.88 8.46
C GLN A 94 9.14 11.20 7.40
N ILE A 95 8.84 11.89 6.31
CA ILE A 95 8.07 11.34 5.17
C ILE A 95 8.84 10.16 4.54
N PHE A 96 10.17 10.26 4.42
CA PHE A 96 11.03 9.21 3.92
C PHE A 96 11.00 7.95 4.79
N LEU A 97 11.12 8.12 6.12
CA LEU A 97 11.01 7.00 7.06
C LEU A 97 9.62 6.35 7.01
N LEU A 98 8.55 7.14 7.02
CA LEU A 98 7.18 6.63 6.92
C LEU A 98 6.95 5.88 5.61
N SER A 99 7.44 6.43 4.49
CA SER A 99 7.35 5.78 3.17
C SER A 99 8.09 4.44 3.14
N SER A 100 9.26 4.37 3.79
CA SER A 100 10.00 3.11 3.91
C SER A 100 9.22 2.06 4.71
N ILE A 101 8.60 2.46 5.83
CA ILE A 101 7.74 1.57 6.63
C ILE A 101 6.53 1.10 5.82
N ILE A 102 5.87 2.01 5.09
CA ILE A 102 4.75 1.65 4.19
C ILE A 102 5.20 0.64 3.13
N GLY A 103 6.37 0.85 2.53
CA GLY A 103 6.95 -0.06 1.55
C GLY A 103 7.16 -1.47 2.09
N LEU A 104 7.63 -1.59 3.33
CA LEU A 104 7.81 -2.89 4.00
C LEU A 104 6.47 -3.53 4.38
N MET A 105 5.50 -2.73 4.84
CA MET A 105 4.23 -3.25 5.34
C MET A 105 3.27 -3.65 4.21
N ARG A 106 3.30 -2.95 3.07
CA ARG A 106 2.39 -3.19 1.93
C ARG A 106 2.33 -4.64 1.43
N PRO A 107 3.44 -5.36 1.18
CA PRO A 107 3.39 -6.75 0.76
C PRO A 107 2.81 -7.69 1.81
N LEU A 108 2.93 -7.36 3.10
CA LEU A 108 2.33 -8.15 4.17
C LEU A 108 0.80 -8.16 4.02
N GLY A 109 0.19 -6.99 3.79
CA GLY A 109 -1.27 -6.89 3.60
C GLY A 109 -1.80 -7.70 2.41
N ASN A 110 -1.00 -7.92 1.37
CA ASN A 110 -1.42 -8.72 0.21
C ASN A 110 -1.22 -10.22 0.40
N ASN A 111 -0.13 -10.62 1.07
CA ASN A 111 0.23 -12.03 1.23
C ASN A 111 -0.38 -12.67 2.49
N LEU A 112 -0.62 -11.89 3.54
CA LEU A 112 -1.18 -12.40 4.79
C LEU A 112 -2.59 -13.00 4.64
N PRO A 113 -3.54 -12.40 3.90
CA PRO A 113 -4.87 -12.97 3.72
C PRO A 113 -4.83 -14.36 3.07
N TYR A 114 -3.90 -14.56 2.12
CA TYR A 114 -3.67 -15.86 1.51
C TYR A 114 -3.22 -16.88 2.57
N LEU A 115 -2.18 -16.52 3.33
CA LEU A 115 -1.60 -17.41 4.33
C LEU A 115 -2.56 -17.71 5.50
N MET A 116 -3.42 -16.75 5.86
CA MET A 116 -4.46 -16.89 6.88
C MET A 116 -5.66 -17.69 6.36
N GLY A 117 -6.04 -17.49 5.10
CA GLY A 117 -7.10 -18.28 4.46
C GLY A 117 -6.76 -19.76 4.40
N GLU A 118 -5.50 -20.09 4.09
CA GLU A 118 -5.01 -21.47 4.08
C GLU A 118 -5.08 -22.13 5.45
N GLU A 119 -4.75 -21.39 6.52
CA GLU A 119 -4.77 -21.88 7.90
C GLU A 119 -6.19 -22.05 8.45
N LEU A 120 -7.13 -21.17 8.07
CA LEU A 120 -8.50 -21.16 8.60
C LEU A 120 -9.49 -22.03 7.82
N LEU A 121 -9.45 -21.95 6.49
CA LEU A 121 -10.45 -22.56 5.61
C LEU A 121 -9.93 -23.84 4.96
N GLY A 122 -8.62 -24.11 5.06
CA GLY A 122 -7.96 -25.18 4.32
C GLY A 122 -7.73 -24.82 2.86
N SER A 123 -6.82 -25.56 2.21
CA SER A 123 -6.33 -25.28 0.85
C SER A 123 -7.42 -25.32 -0.25
N GLU A 124 -8.55 -25.96 0.02
CA GLU A 124 -9.66 -26.11 -0.95
C GLU A 124 -10.41 -24.80 -1.21
N TYR A 125 -10.51 -23.90 -0.22
CA TYR A 125 -11.29 -22.66 -0.31
C TYR A 125 -10.43 -21.39 -0.38
N VAL A 126 -9.10 -21.52 -0.39
CA VAL A 126 -8.17 -20.37 -0.42
C VAL A 126 -8.38 -19.50 -1.64
N ASP A 127 -8.57 -20.12 -2.81
CA ASP A 127 -8.75 -19.38 -4.08
C ASP A 127 -9.98 -18.47 -4.02
N GLU A 128 -11.08 -18.96 -3.43
CA GLU A 128 -12.32 -18.18 -3.27
C GLU A 128 -12.15 -17.05 -2.26
N ALA A 129 -11.56 -17.33 -1.09
CA ALA A 129 -11.28 -16.32 -0.06
C ALA A 129 -10.36 -15.19 -0.57
N VAL A 130 -9.33 -15.54 -1.35
CA VAL A 130 -8.42 -14.57 -1.96
C VAL A 130 -9.15 -13.72 -2.99
N SER A 131 -10.03 -14.32 -3.80
CA SER A 131 -10.82 -13.58 -4.78
C SER A 131 -11.73 -12.52 -4.11
N ILE A 132 -12.39 -12.89 -3.01
CA ILE A 132 -13.25 -11.99 -2.23
C ILE A 132 -12.40 -10.86 -1.63
N THR A 133 -11.24 -11.19 -1.07
CA THR A 133 -10.32 -10.19 -0.50
C THR A 133 -9.82 -9.21 -1.57
N CYS A 134 -9.43 -9.71 -2.74
CA CYS A 134 -9.04 -8.87 -3.87
C CYS A 134 -10.18 -7.95 -4.35
N MET A 135 -11.42 -8.45 -4.40
CA MET A 135 -12.58 -7.62 -4.71
C MET A 135 -12.79 -6.54 -3.66
N ALA A 136 -12.73 -6.89 -2.36
CA ALA A 136 -12.85 -5.93 -1.26
C ALA A 136 -11.76 -4.85 -1.31
N CYS A 137 -10.50 -5.24 -1.58
CA CYS A 137 -9.40 -4.31 -1.80
C CYS A 137 -9.64 -3.39 -3.01
N GLY A 138 -10.11 -3.93 -4.14
CA GLY A 138 -10.44 -3.15 -5.32
C GLY A 138 -11.54 -2.11 -5.05
N VAL A 139 -12.62 -2.53 -4.38
CA VAL A 139 -13.71 -1.64 -3.97
C VAL A 139 -13.20 -0.59 -2.99
N GLY A 140 -12.38 -0.97 -2.00
CA GLY A 140 -11.77 -0.04 -1.05
C GLY A 140 -10.89 1.02 -1.72
N LEU A 141 -10.13 0.65 -2.76
CA LEU A 141 -9.34 1.60 -3.54
C LEU A 141 -10.20 2.58 -4.34
N VAL A 142 -11.27 2.09 -4.99
CA VAL A 142 -12.20 2.95 -5.73
C VAL A 142 -12.91 3.93 -4.77
N LEU A 143 -13.48 3.41 -3.69
CA LEU A 143 -14.17 4.22 -2.68
C LEU A 143 -13.24 5.19 -1.96
N GLY A 144 -12.01 4.77 -1.65
CA GLY A 144 -11.01 5.61 -1.00
C GLY A 144 -10.54 6.78 -1.87
N THR A 145 -10.56 6.64 -3.20
CA THR A 145 -10.20 7.74 -4.10
C THR A 145 -11.29 8.79 -4.27
N PHE A 146 -12.55 8.44 -4.00
CA PHE A 146 -13.70 9.33 -4.13
C PHE A 146 -13.67 10.57 -3.21
N PRO A 147 -13.41 10.44 -1.89
CA PRO A 147 -13.35 11.59 -0.99
C PRO A 147 -12.07 12.41 -1.18
N VAL A 148 -10.95 11.78 -1.57
CA VAL A 148 -9.67 12.48 -1.77
C VAL A 148 -9.79 13.51 -2.90
N GLY A 149 -10.42 13.17 -4.02
CA GLY A 149 -10.62 14.10 -5.14
C GLY A 149 -11.49 15.32 -4.79
N LYS A 150 -12.46 15.16 -3.87
CA LYS A 150 -13.29 16.29 -3.41
C LYS A 150 -12.57 17.17 -2.39
N CYS A 151 -11.81 16.58 -1.46
CA CYS A 151 -11.04 17.33 -0.48
C CYS A 151 -9.85 18.10 -1.10
N GLN A 152 -9.20 17.54 -2.13
CA GLN A 152 -8.05 18.19 -2.78
C GLN A 152 -8.44 19.48 -3.51
N ASN A 153 -9.61 19.51 -4.15
CA ASN A 153 -10.13 20.72 -4.80
C ASN A 153 -10.39 21.87 -3.80
N VAL A 154 -10.84 21.55 -2.58
CA VAL A 154 -11.09 22.57 -1.54
C VAL A 154 -9.77 23.13 -0.97
N VAL A 155 -8.76 22.27 -0.79
CA VAL A 155 -7.45 22.69 -0.30
C VAL A 155 -6.69 23.53 -1.33
N CYS A 156 -6.76 23.17 -2.62
CA CYS A 156 -6.14 23.93 -3.71
C CYS A 156 -6.79 25.31 -3.94
N LEU A 157 -8.10 25.43 -3.71
CA LEU A 157 -8.81 26.73 -3.73
C LEU A 157 -8.37 27.63 -2.57
N LYS A 158 -8.12 27.07 -1.39
CA LYS A 158 -7.69 27.84 -0.21
C LYS A 158 -6.28 28.41 -0.38
N SER A 159 -5.37 27.70 -1.04
CA SER A 159 -4.00 28.17 -1.28
C SER A 159 -3.90 29.21 -2.41
N THR A 160 -4.81 29.19 -3.39
CA THR A 160 -4.88 30.23 -4.44
C THR A 160 -5.49 31.54 -3.92
N ILE A 161 -6.46 31.49 -3.01
CA ILE A 161 -7.04 32.70 -2.41
C ILE A 161 -6.00 33.43 -1.53
N LYS A 162 -5.18 32.69 -0.76
CA LYS A 162 -4.16 33.30 0.11
C LYS A 162 -3.01 33.99 -0.63
N LYS A 163 -2.84 33.75 -1.93
CA LYS A 163 -1.79 34.35 -2.77
C LYS A 163 -2.26 35.61 -3.51
N LYS A 164 -3.52 36.01 -3.34
CA LYS A 164 -4.16 37.10 -4.09
C LYS A 164 -4.53 38.31 -3.22
N ASP A 165 -3.86 38.46 -2.07
CA ASP A 165 -3.90 39.70 -1.28
C ASP A 165 -2.48 40.31 -1.29
N PRO A 166 -2.22 41.36 -2.11
CA PRO A 166 -0.98 42.14 -2.09
C PRO A 166 -0.89 43.09 -0.90
#